data_AF-A0A920TM80-F1
#
_entry.id   AF-A0A920TM80-F1
#
_cell.length_a   1.000
_cell.length_b   1.000
_cell.length_c   1.000
_cell.angle_alpha   90.00
_cell.angle_beta   90.00
_cell.angle_gamma   90.00
#
_symmetry.space_group_name_H-M   'P 1'
#
loop_
_entity.id
_entity.type
_entity.pdbx_description
1 polymer ?
#
loop_
_entity_poly.entity_id
_entity_poly.type
_entity_poly.pdbx_seq_one_letter_code
_entity_poly.pdbx_strand_id
1 'polypeptide(L)'
;MAFGRVLICRWVADWVSGHSPGHELVHHKKKRLDWFMGNWMMAFTWDSAFAIEHVQGHHKNVGLSSDPATAKRGDGLYKFFIRNSLQEHRDAWQIERARLKKRGKYLISYHNQLIQGYVRSALLTAFIFLISGWNGVFMFLGMAVFAKLFFEAVNYMEHYGLVRVPGTPVALHHSWNTNKLVSSFCFIILPDIHITLNREVSNSGNCDLRPMLRKCPTAICLHFTWWCSFLGYTAG
;
A
#
# COMPACT_ATOMS: atom_id res chain seq x y z
N MET A 1 -31.99 0.11 14.16
CA MET A 1 -31.21 -0.08 12.91
C MET A 1 -30.04 0.90 12.74
N ALA A 2 -30.05 2.10 13.35
CA ALA A 2 -28.94 3.08 13.21
C ALA A 2 -27.65 2.67 13.96
N PHE A 3 -27.77 2.05 15.14
CA PHE A 3 -26.62 1.67 15.98
C PHE A 3 -25.69 0.62 15.32
N GLY A 4 -26.27 -0.34 14.58
CA GLY A 4 -25.51 -1.34 13.83
C GLY A 4 -24.72 -0.73 12.66
N ARG A 5 -25.24 0.32 12.02
CA ARG A 5 -24.57 0.98 10.88
C ARG A 5 -23.32 1.76 11.32
N VAL A 6 -23.37 2.43 12.47
CA VAL A 6 -22.22 3.17 13.03
C VAL A 6 -21.10 2.21 13.46
N LEU A 7 -21.45 1.08 14.08
CA LEU A 7 -20.48 0.05 14.45
C LEU A 7 -19.79 -0.57 13.23
N ILE A 8 -20.54 -0.80 12.14
CA ILE A 8 -19.98 -1.30 10.87
C ILE A 8 -19.02 -0.29 10.26
N CYS A 9 -19.34 1.00 10.26
CA CYS A 9 -18.43 2.03 9.73
C CYS A 9 -17.13 2.10 10.51
N ARG A 10 -17.20 2.00 11.84
CA ARG A 10 -16.02 1.97 12.70
C ARG A 10 -15.18 0.71 12.47
N TRP A 11 -15.83 -0.45 12.38
CA TRP A 11 -15.15 -1.69 12.01
C TRP A 11 -14.45 -1.57 10.66
N VAL A 12 -15.14 -1.12 9.62
CA VAL A 12 -14.53 -0.97 8.29
C VAL A 12 -13.36 0.02 8.33
N ALA A 13 -13.42 1.09 9.12
CA ALA A 13 -12.33 2.05 9.27
C ALA A 13 -11.08 1.40 9.91
N ASP A 14 -11.30 0.64 10.96
CA ASP A 14 -10.24 -0.06 11.70
C ASP A 14 -9.60 -1.20 10.89
N TRP A 15 -10.33 -1.81 9.94
CA TRP A 15 -9.79 -2.84 9.05
C TRP A 15 -9.12 -2.26 7.80
N VAL A 16 -9.60 -1.13 7.30
CA VAL A 16 -9.02 -0.41 6.15
C VAL A 16 -7.67 0.23 6.51
N SER A 17 -7.46 0.63 7.77
CA SER A 17 -6.13 0.97 8.29
C SER A 17 -5.19 -0.24 8.35
N GLY A 18 -5.72 -1.46 8.18
CA GLY A 18 -4.97 -2.70 8.05
C GLY A 18 -4.14 -2.82 6.77
N HIS A 19 -4.21 -1.87 5.84
CA HIS A 19 -3.42 -1.91 4.61
C HIS A 19 -1.90 -1.92 4.88
N SER A 20 -1.40 -1.06 5.77
CA SER A 20 0.03 -0.99 6.12
C SER A 20 0.56 -2.27 6.80
N PRO A 21 -0.10 -2.82 7.84
CA PRO A 21 0.33 -4.12 8.38
C PRO A 21 0.11 -5.27 7.39
N GLY A 22 -0.90 -5.19 6.51
CA GLY A 22 -1.09 -6.16 5.43
C GLY A 22 0.07 -6.17 4.44
N HIS A 23 0.59 -4.98 4.11
CA HIS A 23 1.79 -4.78 3.29
C HIS A 23 3.03 -5.48 3.88
N GLU A 24 3.32 -5.32 5.17
CA GLU A 24 4.43 -6.04 5.83
C GLU A 24 4.21 -7.57 5.78
N LEU A 25 3.00 -8.02 6.10
CA LEU A 25 2.69 -9.45 6.18
C LEU A 25 2.81 -10.18 4.83
N VAL A 26 2.58 -9.50 3.69
CA VAL A 26 2.74 -10.14 2.38
C VAL A 26 4.19 -10.40 1.98
N HIS A 27 5.17 -9.75 2.65
CA HIS A 27 6.60 -10.04 2.49
C HIS A 27 7.00 -11.36 3.15
N HIS A 28 6.29 -11.78 4.21
CA HIS A 28 6.56 -13.00 4.97
C HIS A 28 6.10 -14.29 4.26
N LYS A 29 6.45 -14.48 2.98
CA LYS A 29 6.03 -15.62 2.13
C LYS A 29 6.33 -17.02 2.69
N LYS A 30 7.33 -17.14 3.56
CA LYS A 30 7.71 -18.43 4.20
C LYS A 30 6.78 -18.79 5.36
N LYS A 31 6.21 -17.79 6.04
CA LYS A 31 5.28 -17.97 7.16
C LYS A 31 3.86 -17.97 6.61
N ARG A 32 3.24 -19.16 6.56
CA ARG A 32 1.92 -19.33 5.93
C ARG A 32 0.82 -18.48 6.57
N LEU A 33 0.86 -18.32 7.88
CA LEU A 33 -0.14 -17.54 8.62
C LEU A 33 -0.03 -16.06 8.29
N ASP A 34 1.17 -15.46 8.41
CA ASP A 34 1.44 -14.07 8.07
C ASP A 34 1.01 -13.77 6.64
N TRP A 35 1.46 -14.59 5.67
CA TRP A 35 1.10 -14.41 4.27
C TRP A 35 -0.42 -14.53 4.04
N PHE A 36 -1.09 -15.46 4.71
CA PHE A 36 -2.55 -15.61 4.64
C PHE A 36 -3.27 -14.37 5.18
N MET A 37 -2.89 -13.89 6.37
CA MET A 37 -3.47 -12.71 7.00
C MET A 37 -3.23 -11.45 6.15
N GLY A 38 -2.01 -11.26 5.65
CA GLY A 38 -1.68 -10.14 4.76
C GLY A 38 -2.56 -10.11 3.51
N ASN A 39 -2.77 -11.25 2.85
CA ASN A 39 -3.66 -11.32 1.67
C ASN A 39 -5.13 -11.03 2.00
N TRP A 40 -5.61 -11.37 3.20
CA TRP A 40 -6.97 -10.98 3.63
C TRP A 40 -7.06 -9.49 3.96
N MET A 41 -6.01 -8.92 4.57
CA MET A 41 -5.93 -7.49 4.86
C MET A 41 -5.94 -6.66 3.57
N MET A 42 -5.21 -7.08 2.53
CA MET A 42 -5.27 -6.45 1.21
C MET A 42 -6.65 -6.60 0.53
N ALA A 43 -7.40 -7.66 0.87
CA ALA A 43 -8.73 -7.87 0.30
C ALA A 43 -9.75 -6.83 0.81
N PHE A 44 -9.58 -6.27 2.02
CA PHE A 44 -10.44 -5.22 2.56
C PHE A 44 -10.34 -3.90 1.79
N THR A 45 -9.19 -3.60 1.18
CA THR A 45 -9.00 -2.40 0.35
C THR A 45 -9.09 -2.70 -1.15
N TRP A 46 -9.55 -3.90 -1.53
CA TRP A 46 -9.58 -4.36 -2.93
C TRP A 46 -8.20 -4.34 -3.63
N ASP A 47 -7.11 -4.35 -2.87
CA ASP A 47 -5.76 -4.09 -3.38
C ASP A 47 -4.88 -5.35 -3.43
N SER A 48 -5.46 -6.43 -3.94
CA SER A 48 -4.75 -7.71 -4.07
C SER A 48 -3.67 -7.69 -5.15
N ALA A 49 -3.72 -6.74 -6.09
CA ALA A 49 -2.71 -6.59 -7.13
C ALA A 49 -1.41 -6.04 -6.57
N PHE A 50 -1.49 -5.00 -5.72
CA PHE A 50 -0.34 -4.49 -4.99
C PHE A 50 0.41 -5.60 -4.24
N ALA A 51 -0.27 -6.52 -3.56
CA ALA A 51 0.40 -7.62 -2.85
C ALA A 51 1.34 -8.47 -3.74
N ILE A 52 1.01 -8.62 -5.02
CA ILE A 52 1.80 -9.39 -5.98
C ILE A 52 2.87 -8.49 -6.60
N GLU A 53 2.46 -7.34 -7.13
CA GLU A 53 3.34 -6.40 -7.83
C GLU A 53 4.40 -5.87 -6.88
N HIS A 54 4.02 -5.45 -5.67
CA HIS A 54 4.94 -4.86 -4.73
C HIS A 54 6.08 -5.82 -4.38
N VAL A 55 5.75 -7.06 -4.00
CA VAL A 55 6.75 -8.03 -3.51
C VAL A 55 7.57 -8.68 -4.64
N GLN A 56 7.09 -8.68 -5.88
CA GLN A 56 7.76 -9.37 -7.00
C GLN A 56 8.22 -8.45 -8.13
N GLY A 57 7.73 -7.21 -8.16
CA GLY A 57 7.96 -6.17 -9.15
C GLY A 57 8.66 -4.97 -8.50
N HIS A 58 7.92 -4.14 -7.76
CA HIS A 58 8.42 -2.90 -7.15
C HIS A 58 9.77 -3.06 -6.45
N HIS A 59 9.93 -4.01 -5.53
CA HIS A 59 11.19 -4.19 -4.79
C HIS A 59 12.41 -4.42 -5.69
N LYS A 60 12.18 -5.08 -6.84
CA LYS A 60 13.21 -5.32 -7.84
C LYS A 60 13.46 -4.08 -8.71
N ASN A 61 12.41 -3.32 -8.97
CA ASN A 61 12.38 -2.26 -9.97
C ASN A 61 12.43 -0.83 -9.38
N VAL A 62 12.44 -0.68 -8.06
CA VAL A 62 12.40 0.63 -7.37
C VAL A 62 13.42 1.62 -7.96
N GLY A 63 12.97 2.86 -8.19
CA GLY A 63 13.78 3.91 -8.82
C GLY A 63 14.00 3.76 -10.33
N LEU A 64 13.49 2.70 -10.97
CA LEU A 64 13.52 2.57 -12.43
C LEU A 64 12.26 3.16 -13.06
N SER A 65 12.37 3.54 -14.33
CA SER A 65 11.23 4.06 -15.10
C SER A 65 10.13 3.01 -15.35
N SER A 66 10.44 1.73 -15.17
CA SER A 66 9.50 0.60 -15.30
C SER A 66 8.69 0.34 -14.03
N ASP A 67 9.14 0.85 -12.88
CA ASP A 67 8.42 0.68 -11.61
C ASP A 67 7.21 1.61 -11.55
N PRO A 68 5.99 1.08 -11.39
CA PRO A 68 4.79 1.91 -11.37
C PRO A 68 4.79 2.90 -10.20
N ALA A 69 5.30 2.45 -9.04
CA ALA A 69 5.30 3.20 -7.78
C ALA A 69 6.37 4.31 -7.73
N THR A 70 7.34 4.31 -8.66
CA THR A 70 8.32 5.41 -8.76
C THR A 70 7.70 6.64 -9.43
N ALA A 71 7.42 7.68 -8.63
CA ALA A 71 6.91 8.95 -9.12
C ALA A 71 8.03 9.77 -9.78
N LYS A 72 7.85 10.17 -11.04
CA LYS A 72 8.89 10.93 -11.77
C LYS A 72 8.84 12.39 -11.35
N ARG A 73 9.99 13.08 -11.40
CA ARG A 73 10.04 14.52 -11.14
C ARG A 73 9.09 15.25 -12.09
N GLY A 74 8.18 16.04 -11.54
CA GLY A 74 7.16 16.78 -12.28
C GLY A 74 5.87 16.01 -12.55
N ASP A 75 5.76 14.74 -12.14
CA ASP A 75 4.45 14.07 -12.13
C ASP A 75 3.56 14.73 -11.08
N GLY A 76 2.31 15.02 -11.43
CA GLY A 76 1.29 15.43 -10.46
C GLY A 76 0.71 14.20 -9.73
N LEU A 77 0.31 14.38 -8.47
CA LEU A 77 -0.22 13.30 -7.61
C LEU A 77 -1.36 12.50 -8.28
N TYR A 78 -2.34 13.17 -8.87
CA TYR A 78 -3.47 12.50 -9.52
C TYR A 78 -3.06 11.68 -10.75
N LYS A 79 -2.15 12.22 -11.57
CA LYS A 79 -1.62 11.51 -12.73
C LYS A 79 -0.81 10.28 -12.31
N PHE A 80 0.00 10.44 -11.26
CA PHE A 80 0.72 9.34 -10.63
C PHE A 80 -0.25 8.27 -10.15
N PHE A 81 -1.28 8.63 -9.39
CA PHE A 81 -2.25 7.67 -8.85
C PHE A 81 -2.91 6.80 -9.91
N ILE A 82 -3.44 7.41 -10.98
CA ILE A 82 -4.10 6.69 -12.06
C ILE A 82 -3.11 5.79 -12.78
N ARG A 83 -1.92 6.32 -13.11
CA ARG A 83 -0.87 5.55 -13.79
C ARG A 83 -0.43 4.38 -12.94
N ASN A 84 -0.11 4.61 -11.67
CA ASN A 84 0.39 3.61 -10.74
C ASN A 84 -0.64 2.49 -10.61
N SER A 85 -1.89 2.82 -10.26
CA SER A 85 -2.95 1.82 -10.07
C SER A 85 -3.16 0.93 -11.32
N LEU A 86 -3.24 1.53 -12.51
CA LEU A 86 -3.43 0.77 -13.75
C LEU A 86 -2.23 -0.11 -14.10
N GLN A 87 -1.03 0.44 -13.95
CA GLN A 87 0.20 -0.28 -14.27
C GLN A 87 0.48 -1.39 -13.26
N GLU A 88 0.22 -1.15 -11.98
CA GLU A 88 0.32 -2.14 -10.91
C GLU A 88 -0.56 -3.36 -11.19
N HIS A 89 -1.83 -3.15 -11.53
CA HIS A 89 -2.72 -4.24 -11.93
C HIS A 89 -2.20 -5.00 -13.15
N ARG A 90 -1.74 -4.27 -14.17
CA ARG A 90 -1.19 -4.86 -15.39
C ARG A 90 0.05 -5.72 -15.09
N ASP A 91 0.94 -5.23 -14.23
CA ASP A 91 2.20 -5.89 -13.90
C ASP A 91 1.96 -7.09 -12.98
N ALA A 92 1.02 -7.00 -12.03
CA ALA A 92 0.56 -8.12 -11.23
C ALA A 92 0.06 -9.29 -12.10
N TRP A 93 -0.76 -9.01 -13.12
CA TRP A 93 -1.22 -10.03 -14.07
C TRP A 93 -0.08 -10.66 -14.88
N GLN A 94 0.92 -9.87 -15.29
CA GLN A 94 2.08 -10.38 -16.02
C GLN A 94 2.97 -11.26 -15.15
N ILE A 95 3.27 -10.82 -13.92
CA ILE A 95 4.02 -11.58 -12.93
C ILE A 95 3.32 -12.93 -12.70
N GLU A 96 2.01 -12.89 -12.49
CA GLU A 96 1.23 -14.07 -12.16
C GLU A 96 1.12 -15.04 -13.34
N ARG A 97 0.95 -14.52 -14.56
CA ARG A 97 1.00 -15.31 -15.79
C ARG A 97 2.35 -16.00 -15.96
N ALA A 98 3.45 -15.30 -15.71
CA ALA A 98 4.80 -15.87 -15.79
C ALA A 98 5.00 -16.96 -14.73
N ARG A 99 4.53 -16.75 -13.50
CA ARG A 99 4.58 -17.73 -12.41
C ARG A 99 3.81 -19.00 -12.72
N LEU A 100 2.58 -18.88 -13.25
CA LEU A 100 1.73 -20.02 -13.61
C LEU A 100 2.29 -20.79 -14.81
N LYS A 101 2.81 -20.08 -15.83
CA LYS A 101 3.47 -20.71 -16.99
C LYS A 101 4.66 -21.57 -16.55
N LYS A 102 5.51 -21.07 -15.63
CA LYS A 102 6.63 -21.84 -15.06
C LYS A 102 6.19 -23.09 -14.29
N ARG A 103 4.96 -23.11 -13.77
CA ARG A 103 4.38 -24.23 -13.02
C ARG A 103 3.49 -25.14 -13.87
N GLY A 104 3.38 -24.90 -15.18
CA GLY A 104 2.51 -25.65 -16.08
C GLY A 104 1.01 -25.53 -15.71
N LYS A 105 0.58 -24.39 -15.15
CA LYS A 105 -0.81 -24.14 -14.75
C LYS A 105 -1.48 -23.12 -15.66
N TYR A 106 -2.80 -23.25 -15.82
CA TYR A 106 -3.61 -22.30 -16.59
C TYR A 106 -3.76 -20.96 -15.86
N LEU A 107 -3.90 -19.88 -16.65
CA LEU A 107 -4.05 -18.52 -16.14
C LEU A 107 -5.34 -18.36 -15.32
N ILE A 108 -6.45 -18.90 -15.81
CA ILE A 108 -7.72 -18.98 -15.09
C ILE A 108 -7.71 -20.31 -14.34
N SER A 109 -7.24 -20.28 -13.10
CA SER A 109 -7.23 -21.44 -12.21
C SER A 109 -7.24 -21.01 -10.76
N TYR A 110 -7.62 -21.92 -9.86
CA TYR A 110 -7.49 -21.68 -8.42
C TYR A 110 -6.05 -21.39 -7.99
N HIS A 111 -5.05 -21.77 -8.79
CA HIS A 111 -3.66 -21.44 -8.47
C HIS A 111 -3.32 -19.96 -8.67
N ASN A 112 -4.15 -19.19 -9.40
CA ASN A 112 -3.92 -17.79 -9.65
C ASN A 112 -4.19 -16.95 -8.39
N GLN A 113 -3.12 -16.37 -7.82
CA GLN A 113 -3.20 -15.58 -6.58
C GLN A 113 -4.01 -14.30 -6.74
N LEU A 114 -3.99 -13.70 -7.93
CA LEU A 114 -4.73 -12.47 -8.20
C LEU A 114 -6.24 -12.74 -8.27
N ILE A 115 -6.63 -13.84 -8.92
CA ILE A 115 -8.03 -14.32 -8.91
C ILE A 115 -8.47 -14.65 -7.48
N GLN A 116 -7.65 -15.35 -6.70
CA GLN A 116 -7.97 -15.61 -5.30
C GLN A 116 -8.18 -14.32 -4.51
N GLY A 117 -7.35 -13.30 -4.73
CA GLY A 117 -7.48 -11.98 -4.10
C GLY A 117 -8.81 -11.31 -4.45
N TYR A 118 -9.15 -11.25 -5.73
CA TYR A 118 -10.45 -10.69 -6.16
C TYR A 118 -11.63 -11.47 -5.61
N VAL A 119 -11.54 -12.80 -5.51
CA VAL A 119 -12.58 -13.62 -4.88
C VAL A 119 -12.71 -13.28 -3.38
N ARG A 120 -11.61 -13.11 -2.64
CA ARG A 120 -11.67 -12.68 -1.22
C ARG A 120 -12.35 -11.32 -1.08
N SER A 121 -11.96 -10.34 -1.89
CA SER A 121 -12.58 -9.01 -1.89
C SER A 121 -14.07 -9.05 -2.25
N ALA A 122 -14.44 -9.85 -3.25
CA ALA A 122 -15.84 -10.06 -3.62
C ALA A 122 -16.65 -10.73 -2.50
N LEU A 123 -16.08 -11.72 -1.81
CA LEU A 123 -16.72 -12.37 -0.66
C LEU A 123 -16.94 -11.39 0.50
N LEU A 124 -15.97 -10.53 0.79
CA LEU A 124 -16.12 -9.46 1.80
C LEU A 124 -17.21 -8.47 1.41
N THR A 125 -17.24 -8.02 0.15
CA THR A 125 -18.28 -7.13 -0.36
C THR A 125 -19.66 -7.79 -0.27
N ALA A 126 -19.77 -9.07 -0.64
CA ALA A 126 -21.02 -9.83 -0.55
C ALA A 126 -21.48 -9.99 0.92
N PHE A 127 -20.55 -10.26 1.83
CA PHE A 127 -20.85 -10.34 3.26
C PHE A 127 -21.38 -9.01 3.81
N ILE A 128 -20.76 -7.89 3.43
CA ILE A 128 -21.23 -6.55 3.82
C ILE A 128 -22.61 -6.25 3.23
N PHE A 129 -22.86 -6.68 1.98
CA PHE A 129 -24.17 -6.57 1.37
C PHE A 129 -25.25 -7.33 2.15
N LEU A 130 -24.96 -8.56 2.60
CA LEU A 130 -25.92 -9.35 3.38
C LEU A 130 -26.30 -8.70 4.72
N ILE A 131 -25.38 -7.96 5.35
CA ILE A 131 -25.61 -7.37 6.68
C ILE A 131 -26.20 -5.96 6.60
N SER A 132 -25.73 -5.14 5.65
CA SER A 132 -26.00 -3.69 5.61
C SER A 132 -26.69 -3.24 4.31
N GLY A 133 -26.87 -4.16 3.35
CA GLY A 133 -27.41 -3.86 2.03
C GLY A 133 -26.47 -2.97 1.20
N TRP A 134 -27.02 -2.35 0.16
CA TRP A 134 -26.27 -1.50 -0.77
C TRP A 134 -25.59 -0.29 -0.10
N ASN A 135 -26.21 0.30 0.93
CA ASN A 135 -25.61 1.41 1.67
C ASN A 135 -24.27 1.01 2.29
N GLY A 136 -24.19 -0.17 2.92
CA GLY A 136 -22.94 -0.68 3.47
C GLY A 136 -21.89 -0.96 2.40
N VAL A 137 -22.29 -1.49 1.25
CA VAL A 137 -21.38 -1.74 0.11
C VAL A 137 -20.76 -0.43 -0.39
N PHE A 138 -21.56 0.62 -0.60
CA PHE A 138 -21.03 1.91 -1.05
C PHE A 138 -20.08 2.53 -0.04
N MET A 139 -20.39 2.45 1.26
CA MET A 139 -19.49 2.93 2.31
C MET A 139 -18.18 2.13 2.33
N PHE A 140 -18.26 0.80 2.26
CA PHE A 140 -17.08 -0.07 2.21
C PHE A 140 -16.17 0.23 1.02
N LEU A 141 -16.74 0.31 -0.19
CA LEU A 141 -15.97 0.62 -1.40
C LEU A 141 -15.41 2.05 -1.35
N GLY A 142 -16.16 3.02 -0.84
CA GLY A 142 -15.68 4.39 -0.64
C GLY A 142 -14.46 4.45 0.30
N MET A 143 -14.50 3.68 1.38
CA MET A 143 -13.38 3.59 2.33
C MET A 143 -12.18 2.84 1.74
N ALA A 144 -12.41 1.77 0.98
CA ALA A 144 -11.35 1.05 0.27
C ALA A 144 -10.62 1.96 -0.72
N VAL A 145 -11.35 2.76 -1.51
CA VAL A 145 -10.78 3.75 -2.44
C VAL A 145 -10.02 4.83 -1.68
N PHE A 146 -10.57 5.35 -0.59
CA PHE A 146 -9.90 6.35 0.23
C PHE A 146 -8.56 5.83 0.78
N ALA A 147 -8.51 4.60 1.30
CA ALA A 147 -7.26 4.03 1.78
C ALA A 147 -6.25 3.75 0.69
N LYS A 148 -6.67 3.25 -0.48
CA LYS A 148 -5.78 3.14 -1.63
C LYS A 148 -5.20 4.51 -2.00
N LEU A 149 -6.03 5.55 -2.09
CA LEU A 149 -5.57 6.92 -2.37
C LEU A 149 -4.57 7.42 -1.32
N PHE A 150 -4.86 7.20 -0.03
CA PHE A 150 -3.98 7.59 1.06
C PHE A 150 -2.63 6.87 0.99
N PHE A 151 -2.65 5.55 0.78
CA PHE A 151 -1.45 4.74 0.66
C PHE A 151 -0.61 5.13 -0.57
N GLU A 152 -1.26 5.38 -1.71
CA GLU A 152 -0.58 5.86 -2.91
C GLU A 152 0.01 7.27 -2.75
N ALA A 153 -0.59 8.12 -1.93
CA ALA A 153 0.01 9.40 -1.58
C ALA A 153 1.31 9.23 -0.77
N VAL A 154 1.35 8.23 0.12
CA VAL A 154 2.57 7.85 0.85
C VAL A 154 3.62 7.32 -0.13
N ASN A 155 3.28 6.34 -1.00
CA ASN A 155 4.18 5.84 -2.03
C ASN A 155 4.72 6.95 -2.94
N TYR A 156 3.84 7.88 -3.34
CA TYR A 156 4.23 9.03 -4.15
C TYR A 156 5.32 9.84 -3.45
N MET A 157 5.16 10.15 -2.15
CA MET A 157 6.14 10.90 -1.37
C MET A 157 7.44 10.11 -1.19
N GLU A 158 7.36 8.82 -0.86
CA GLU A 158 8.50 7.95 -0.61
C GLU A 158 9.34 7.67 -1.85
N HIS A 159 8.74 7.74 -3.05
CA HIS A 159 9.43 7.42 -4.30
C HIS A 159 9.57 8.61 -5.24
N TYR A 160 9.20 9.82 -4.80
CA TYR A 160 9.25 11.00 -5.65
C TYR A 160 10.68 11.34 -6.09
N GLY A 161 10.87 11.32 -7.41
CA GLY A 161 12.11 11.73 -8.04
C GLY A 161 13.30 10.80 -7.78
N LEU A 162 13.04 9.57 -7.33
CA LEU A 162 14.05 8.51 -7.27
C LEU A 162 14.46 8.09 -8.68
N VAL A 163 15.76 7.89 -8.87
CA VAL A 163 16.33 7.46 -10.14
C VAL A 163 17.41 6.44 -9.83
N ARG A 164 17.32 5.28 -10.47
CA ARG A 164 18.32 4.22 -10.41
C ARG A 164 18.71 3.80 -11.83
N VAL A 165 19.97 3.42 -12.00
CA VAL A 165 20.46 2.85 -13.25
C VAL A 165 20.04 1.37 -13.34
N PRO A 166 19.45 0.91 -14.46
CA PRO A 166 19.10 -0.50 -14.62
C PRO A 166 20.29 -1.43 -14.39
N GLY A 167 20.09 -2.50 -13.62
CA GLY A 167 21.12 -3.50 -13.33
C GLY A 167 22.01 -3.20 -12.12
N THR A 168 21.91 -2.01 -11.50
CA THR A 168 22.62 -1.73 -10.24
C THR A 168 21.81 -2.19 -9.02
N PRO A 169 22.46 -2.57 -7.92
CA PRO A 169 21.77 -2.92 -6.69
C PRO A 169 21.02 -1.72 -6.09
N VAL A 170 19.98 -2.02 -5.29
CA VAL A 170 19.29 -1.00 -4.49
C VAL A 170 20.24 -0.53 -3.38
N ALA A 171 20.26 0.77 -3.10
CA ALA A 171 21.20 1.42 -2.18
C ALA A 171 20.45 2.40 -1.27
N LEU A 172 21.07 2.86 -0.19
CA LEU A 172 20.46 3.73 0.82
C LEU A 172 19.77 4.98 0.25
N HIS A 173 20.38 5.60 -0.76
CA HIS A 173 19.85 6.82 -1.40
C HIS A 173 18.70 6.55 -2.38
N HIS A 174 18.37 5.29 -2.67
CA HIS A 174 17.20 4.89 -3.46
C HIS A 174 15.94 4.72 -2.59
N SER A 175 15.92 5.37 -1.43
CA SER A 175 14.93 5.15 -0.40
C SER A 175 14.82 6.42 0.45
N TRP A 176 13.61 6.91 0.69
CA TRP A 176 13.37 8.00 1.64
C TRP A 176 12.93 7.38 2.96
N ASN A 177 13.58 7.71 4.07
CA ASN A 177 13.16 7.22 5.38
C ASN A 177 13.34 8.31 6.45
N THR A 178 12.52 8.26 7.50
CA THR A 178 12.60 9.15 8.66
C THR A 178 12.28 8.39 9.95
N ASN A 179 13.16 8.51 10.94
CA ASN A 179 12.99 7.86 12.26
C ASN A 179 12.20 8.73 13.25
N LYS A 180 11.38 9.68 12.75
CA LYS A 180 10.57 10.54 13.63
C LYS A 180 9.36 9.76 14.16
N LEU A 181 9.12 9.86 15.46
CA LEU A 181 8.01 9.19 16.17
C LEU A 181 6.66 9.34 15.47
N VAL A 182 6.37 10.52 14.90
CA VAL A 182 5.11 10.78 14.19
C VAL A 182 4.99 9.94 12.92
N SER A 183 6.07 9.81 12.15
CA SER A 183 6.10 8.97 10.94
C SER A 183 6.04 7.48 11.28
N SER A 184 6.70 7.06 12.37
CA SER A 184 6.63 5.68 12.87
C SER A 184 5.23 5.31 13.38
N PHE A 185 4.56 6.23 14.08
CA PHE A 185 3.22 6.01 14.63
C PHE A 185 2.12 6.02 13.55
N CYS A 186 2.30 6.82 12.50
CA CYS A 186 1.35 6.89 11.38
C CYS A 186 1.60 5.82 10.31
N PHE A 187 2.53 4.88 10.52
CA PHE A 187 2.93 3.86 9.55
C PHE A 187 3.29 4.44 8.17
N ILE A 188 3.87 5.65 8.15
CA ILE A 188 4.50 6.28 6.96
C ILE A 188 5.91 5.68 6.74
N ILE A 189 6.23 4.60 7.44
CA ILE A 189 7.45 3.83 7.27
C ILE A 189 6.99 2.46 6.80
N LEU A 190 7.18 2.18 5.51
CA LEU A 190 6.93 0.87 4.92
C LEU A 190 8.22 0.02 5.04
N PRO A 191 8.35 -0.84 6.06
CA PRO A 191 9.65 -1.27 6.56
C PRO A 191 10.47 -2.16 5.62
N ASP A 192 9.89 -2.89 4.68
CA ASP A 192 10.57 -4.10 4.19
C ASP A 192 11.77 -3.93 3.22
N ILE A 193 11.80 -2.94 2.30
CA ILE A 193 13.08 -2.58 1.63
C ILE A 193 14.01 -1.89 2.62
N HIS A 194 13.42 -1.15 3.56
CA HIS A 194 14.16 -0.35 4.49
C HIS A 194 14.82 -1.17 5.60
N ILE A 195 14.34 -2.34 6.04
CA ILE A 195 14.90 -3.06 7.21
C ILE A 195 16.38 -3.46 7.01
N THR A 196 16.74 -3.95 5.82
CA THR A 196 18.14 -4.35 5.54
C THR A 196 19.07 -3.13 5.50
N LEU A 197 18.55 -2.01 4.98
CA LEU A 197 19.21 -0.72 4.90
C LEU A 197 19.13 0.09 6.22
N ASN A 198 18.16 -0.20 7.08
CA ASN A 198 17.86 0.48 8.34
C ASN A 198 18.82 0.04 9.43
N ARG A 199 19.30 -1.21 9.38
CA ARG A 199 20.42 -1.64 10.24
C ARG A 199 21.68 -0.82 9.97
N GLU A 200 21.92 -0.40 8.74
CA GLU A 200 23.06 0.46 8.41
C GLU A 200 22.79 1.94 8.75
N VAL A 201 21.58 2.47 8.50
CA VAL A 201 21.21 3.87 8.80
C VAL A 201 21.05 4.14 10.30
N SER A 202 20.46 3.21 11.06
CA SER A 202 20.36 3.29 12.52
C SER A 202 21.75 3.28 13.18
N ASN A 203 22.72 2.59 12.59
CA ASN A 203 24.09 2.53 13.10
C ASN A 203 24.95 3.72 12.68
N SER A 204 24.60 4.43 11.60
CA SER A 204 25.43 5.52 11.07
C SER A 204 25.15 6.89 11.71
N GLY A 205 24.11 7.01 12.56
CA GLY A 205 23.76 8.25 13.27
C GLY A 205 23.35 9.43 12.37
N ASN A 206 23.34 9.24 11.05
CA ASN A 206 23.21 10.31 10.07
C ASN A 206 21.79 10.31 9.49
N CYS A 207 20.85 10.86 10.25
CA CYS A 207 19.45 11.03 9.85
C CYS A 207 19.20 12.34 9.07
N ASP A 208 20.10 12.75 8.16
CA ASP A 208 19.86 13.92 7.29
C ASP A 208 19.85 13.49 5.82
N LEU A 209 18.76 12.85 5.40
CA LEU A 209 18.49 12.64 3.98
C LEU A 209 17.98 13.96 3.38
N ARG A 210 18.89 14.80 2.88
CA ARG A 210 18.55 15.92 1.98
C ARG A 210 18.80 15.55 0.52
N PRO A 211 17.72 15.31 -0.23
CA PRO A 211 17.64 15.73 -1.63
C PRO A 211 16.72 16.97 -1.74
N MET A 212 17.24 18.00 -2.40
CA MET A 212 16.65 19.33 -2.56
C MET A 212 15.15 19.33 -2.95
N LEU A 213 14.26 19.71 -2.02
CA LEU A 213 12.95 20.27 -2.37
C LEU A 213 12.57 21.42 -1.44
N ARG A 214 12.90 22.66 -1.84
CA ARG A 214 12.36 23.91 -1.29
C ARG A 214 10.85 24.11 -1.61
N LYS A 215 10.18 23.15 -2.26
CA LYS A 215 8.79 23.27 -2.72
C LYS A 215 8.10 21.90 -2.70
N CYS A 216 7.71 21.43 -1.52
CA CYS A 216 6.59 20.49 -1.41
C CYS A 216 5.36 21.32 -0.97
N PRO A 217 4.20 21.23 -1.65
CA PRO A 217 3.02 21.97 -1.21
C PRO A 217 2.54 21.39 0.13
N THR A 218 2.60 22.23 1.16
CA THR A 218 2.25 21.99 2.57
C THR A 218 0.78 21.63 2.85
N ALA A 219 0.01 21.24 1.83
CA ALA A 219 -1.44 21.07 1.93
C ALA A 219 -1.88 19.73 2.56
N ILE A 220 -1.03 18.71 2.63
CA ILE A 220 -1.45 17.36 3.07
C ILE A 220 -1.24 17.14 4.58
N CYS A 221 -0.30 17.85 5.22
CA CYS A 221 -0.10 17.75 6.67
C CYS A 221 -1.26 18.36 7.50
N LEU A 222 -2.06 19.27 6.93
CA LEU A 222 -3.13 19.97 7.66
C LEU A 222 -4.46 19.21 7.68
N HIS A 223 -4.64 18.18 6.84
CA HIS A 223 -5.87 17.38 6.87
C HIS A 223 -5.87 16.28 7.94
N PHE A 224 -4.71 15.97 8.55
CA PHE A 224 -4.57 14.89 9.52
C PHE A 224 -5.03 15.30 10.94
N THR A 225 -4.85 16.57 11.33
CA THR A 225 -5.33 17.09 12.62
C THR A 225 -6.85 17.19 12.69
N TRP A 226 -7.53 17.33 11.54
CA TRP A 226 -8.99 17.40 11.49
C TRP A 226 -9.66 16.05 11.85
N TRP A 227 -8.99 14.93 11.56
CA TRP A 227 -9.56 13.60 11.82
C TRP A 227 -9.43 13.16 13.29
N CYS A 228 -8.31 13.50 13.96
CA CYS A 228 -8.19 13.28 15.41
C CYS A 228 -9.27 14.04 16.20
N SER A 229 -9.66 15.23 15.73
CA SER A 229 -10.75 16.02 16.31
C SER A 229 -12.14 15.42 16.07
N PHE A 230 -12.33 14.65 14.99
CA PHE A 230 -13.60 13.99 14.66
C PHE A 230 -13.83 12.70 15.50
N LEU A 231 -12.75 12.11 16.04
CA LEU A 231 -12.78 10.92 16.90
C LEU A 231 -12.87 11.24 18.41
N GLY A 232 -13.06 12.51 18.79
CA GLY A 232 -13.33 12.89 20.18
C GLY A 232 -12.15 12.70 21.15
N TYR A 233 -10.92 12.58 20.65
CA TYR A 233 -9.73 12.69 21.50
C TYR A 233 -9.39 14.17 21.70
N THR A 234 -10.01 14.79 22.70
CA THR A 234 -9.47 16.01 23.29
C THR A 234 -8.17 15.63 23.99
N ALA A 235 -7.04 16.13 23.50
CA ALA A 235 -5.81 16.17 24.27
C ALA A 235 -6.08 17.06 25.50
N GLY A 236 -6.04 16.44 26.69
CA GLY A 236 -5.82 17.15 27.94
C GLY A 236 -4.35 17.47 28.09
#